data_AF-A0A6G0TQR0-F1
#
_entry.id   AF-A0A6G0TQR0-F1
#
_cell.length_a   1.000
_cell.length_b   1.000
_cell.length_c   1.000
_cell.angle_alpha   90.00
_cell.angle_beta   90.00
_cell.angle_gamma   90.00
#
_symmetry.space_group_name_H-M   'P 1'
#
loop_
_entity.id
_entity.type
_entity.pdbx_description
1 polymer ?
#
loop_
_entity_poly.entity_id
_entity_poly.type
_entity_poly.pdbx_seq_one_letter_code
_entity_poly.pdbx_strand_id
1 'polypeptide(L)'
;MHLFDRKLQDLFRERTVLEKWIIFFACLLTCTFFVLAIMRVRGDGIFAEKNVTCASDECLVAASSIMKSINLDVNPCDNFYEFACGKWQQNHQGQSEIPTNWFVEKSKNITKEVTKILENNDSPNDLRSVREARRLYRSCMDIRTINSVEYEPVFVFLEKVGLPRQFPDFTTATYLNGTSFNVARTLALIQRYLGVDILLQLGVDVNPSTNLTAITISPVTSYSSPLPEPLYDYHNQEKFGYQRPFDIHRLFDPEEFKERIARAKLEYMVKVIITLFPSELFNSAIVLQNCVKVLALEIKLLNNNIDYEIKPEEFRTGDLMKYMYSNSSDPLDDRLFDWQSFIDHFTTESNVQWTMDDIVLVRQKEYLLELQWVLTDTPLEDIQRLIWWRVVESLVLHTTSLMVDMKSSYFESIIQFERRLTRQEFCTSVTKSILKFPIAYEFYTRHDLKDTIAKVFEMVSQLQEELKNMISESDWTDNETKETMLSKLDALRIGIGYPKIFETPYLLDQKYSYVNIMVFEYLQSILNIKTAEVGQILEQLGQPVAKISAEKQ
;
A
#
# COMPACT_ATOMS: atom_id res chain seq x y z
N MET A 1 -68.32 -56.41 3.50
CA MET A 1 -67.51 -57.66 3.48
C MET A 1 -68.26 -58.89 2.96
N HIS A 2 -69.58 -59.01 3.12
CA HIS A 2 -70.33 -60.23 2.73
C HIS A 2 -70.63 -60.45 1.23
N LEU A 3 -70.53 -59.43 0.37
CA LEU A 3 -70.84 -59.56 -1.08
C LEU A 3 -69.64 -59.99 -1.93
N PHE A 4 -68.41 -59.77 -1.45
CA PHE A 4 -67.19 -60.11 -2.17
C PHE A 4 -66.87 -61.60 -2.06
N ASP A 5 -67.23 -62.21 -0.92
CA ASP A 5 -66.94 -63.60 -0.58
C ASP A 5 -67.74 -64.60 -1.45
N ARG A 6 -69.01 -64.30 -1.74
CA ARG A 6 -69.87 -65.15 -2.59
C ARG A 6 -69.40 -65.25 -4.04
N LYS A 7 -68.98 -64.13 -4.64
CA LYS A 7 -68.49 -64.12 -6.03
C LYS A 7 -67.15 -64.84 -6.20
N LEU A 8 -66.28 -64.79 -5.19
CA LEU A 8 -65.02 -65.54 -5.17
C LEU A 8 -65.26 -67.04 -5.01
N GLN A 9 -66.23 -67.44 -4.18
CA GLN A 9 -66.60 -68.84 -4.02
C GLN A 9 -67.16 -69.45 -5.31
N ASP A 10 -67.99 -68.73 -6.07
CA ASP A 10 -68.50 -69.21 -7.38
C ASP A 10 -67.39 -69.33 -8.45
N LEU A 11 -66.39 -68.44 -8.42
CA LEU A 11 -65.25 -68.45 -9.35
C LEU A 11 -64.35 -69.69 -9.22
N PHE A 12 -64.32 -70.30 -8.02
CA PHE A 12 -63.50 -71.46 -7.69
C PHE A 12 -64.29 -72.77 -7.57
N ARG A 13 -65.61 -72.77 -7.74
CA ARG A 13 -66.47 -73.95 -7.49
C ARG A 13 -66.43 -74.99 -8.61
N GLU A 14 -66.25 -74.56 -9.87
CA GLU A 14 -66.29 -75.42 -11.06
C GLU A 14 -64.92 -75.67 -11.73
N ARG A 15 -63.83 -75.14 -11.15
CA ARG A 15 -62.48 -75.26 -11.73
C ARG A 15 -61.71 -76.48 -11.19
N THR A 16 -60.99 -77.15 -12.07
CA THR A 16 -60.14 -78.30 -11.74
C THR A 16 -58.98 -77.91 -10.82
N VAL A 17 -58.42 -78.87 -10.07
CA VAL A 17 -57.31 -78.61 -9.13
C VAL A 17 -56.12 -77.95 -9.83
N LEU A 18 -55.85 -78.32 -11.08
CA LEU A 18 -54.79 -77.73 -11.91
C LEU A 18 -55.06 -76.23 -12.19
N GLU A 19 -56.29 -75.86 -12.55
CA GLU A 19 -56.65 -74.46 -12.83
C GLU A 19 -56.55 -73.57 -11.60
N LYS A 20 -56.83 -74.11 -10.41
CA LYS A 20 -56.67 -73.38 -9.14
C LYS A 20 -55.20 -73.07 -8.86
N TRP A 21 -54.31 -74.04 -9.10
CA TRP A 21 -52.87 -73.83 -8.98
C TRP A 21 -52.34 -72.83 -10.03
N ILE A 22 -52.83 -72.90 -11.27
CA ILE A 22 -52.43 -71.95 -12.33
C ILE A 22 -52.83 -70.52 -11.95
N ILE A 23 -54.06 -70.30 -11.45
CA ILE A 23 -54.51 -68.96 -11.02
C ILE A 23 -53.69 -68.48 -9.82
N PHE A 24 -53.41 -69.35 -8.85
CA PHE A 24 -52.59 -69.00 -7.70
C PHE A 24 -51.17 -68.59 -8.12
N PHE A 25 -50.51 -69.37 -8.98
CA PHE A 25 -49.18 -69.03 -9.47
C PHE A 25 -49.17 -67.79 -10.37
N ALA A 26 -50.22 -67.57 -11.18
CA ALA A 26 -50.36 -66.35 -11.98
C ALA A 26 -50.56 -65.11 -11.10
N CYS A 27 -51.38 -65.19 -10.05
CA CYS A 27 -51.53 -64.14 -9.05
C CYS A 27 -50.24 -63.90 -8.26
N LEU A 28 -49.49 -64.96 -7.94
CA LEU A 28 -48.20 -64.85 -7.27
C LEU A 28 -47.16 -64.16 -8.17
N LEU A 29 -47.07 -64.57 -9.44
CA LEU A 29 -46.17 -63.99 -10.44
C LEU A 29 -46.50 -62.53 -10.75
N THR A 30 -47.79 -62.18 -10.82
CA THR A 30 -48.20 -60.79 -10.99
C THR A 30 -47.94 -59.96 -9.75
N CYS A 31 -48.18 -60.49 -8.54
CA CYS A 31 -47.82 -59.81 -7.29
C CYS A 31 -46.30 -59.63 -7.15
N THR A 32 -45.49 -60.64 -7.46
CA THR A 32 -44.02 -60.51 -7.42
C THR A 32 -43.52 -59.55 -8.48
N PHE A 33 -44.11 -59.54 -9.69
CA PHE A 33 -43.80 -58.53 -10.71
C PHE A 33 -44.16 -57.12 -10.24
N PHE A 34 -45.34 -56.91 -9.63
CA PHE A 34 -45.73 -55.61 -9.08
C PHE A 34 -44.85 -55.19 -7.91
N VAL A 35 -44.47 -56.12 -7.03
CA VAL A 35 -43.56 -55.85 -5.91
C VAL A 35 -42.16 -55.53 -6.41
N LEU A 36 -41.64 -56.24 -7.41
CA LEU A 36 -40.35 -55.94 -8.04
C LEU A 36 -40.40 -54.62 -8.83
N ALA A 37 -41.50 -54.30 -9.50
CA ALA A 37 -41.70 -53.02 -10.17
C ALA A 37 -41.77 -51.87 -9.16
N ILE A 38 -42.50 -52.04 -8.05
CA ILE A 38 -42.54 -51.08 -6.95
C ILE A 38 -41.18 -50.96 -6.27
N MET A 39 -40.44 -52.06 -6.09
CA MET A 39 -39.07 -52.04 -5.56
C MET A 39 -38.06 -51.44 -6.55
N ARG A 40 -38.32 -51.46 -7.87
CA ARG A 40 -37.48 -50.77 -8.86
C ARG A 40 -37.81 -49.26 -8.89
N VAL A 41 -39.09 -48.91 -8.91
CA VAL A 41 -39.58 -47.52 -8.84
C VAL A 41 -39.26 -46.84 -7.50
N ARG A 42 -39.24 -47.59 -6.38
CA ARG A 42 -38.80 -47.09 -5.07
C ARG A 42 -37.31 -47.31 -4.80
N GLY A 43 -36.68 -48.29 -5.45
CA GLY A 43 -35.26 -48.63 -5.29
C GLY A 43 -34.34 -47.56 -5.88
N ASP A 44 -34.79 -46.89 -6.95
CA ASP A 44 -34.12 -45.70 -7.48
C ASP A 44 -34.20 -44.49 -6.52
N GLY A 45 -34.99 -44.58 -5.44
CA GLY A 45 -35.19 -43.51 -4.45
C GLY A 45 -34.59 -43.75 -3.06
N ILE A 46 -34.07 -44.95 -2.74
CA ILE A 46 -33.53 -45.26 -1.40
C ILE A 46 -32.00 -45.06 -1.32
N PHE A 47 -31.31 -45.09 -2.46
CA PHE A 47 -29.86 -44.78 -2.56
C PHE A 47 -29.57 -43.58 -3.48
N ALA A 48 -30.54 -42.70 -3.69
CA ALA A 48 -30.24 -41.36 -4.17
C ALA A 48 -29.53 -40.63 -3.03
N GLU A 49 -28.20 -40.73 -3.02
CA GLU A 49 -27.33 -39.83 -2.27
C GLU A 49 -27.86 -38.43 -2.51
N LYS A 50 -28.43 -37.83 -1.47
CA LYS A 50 -29.06 -36.52 -1.55
C LYS A 50 -27.91 -35.55 -1.70
N ASN A 51 -27.41 -35.38 -2.92
CA ASN A 51 -26.51 -34.30 -3.28
C ASN A 51 -27.31 -33.02 -3.11
N VAL A 52 -27.31 -32.50 -1.89
CA VAL A 52 -27.91 -31.22 -1.55
C VAL A 52 -27.01 -30.18 -2.19
N THR A 53 -27.24 -29.92 -3.48
CA THR A 53 -26.63 -28.79 -4.17
C THR A 53 -27.15 -27.52 -3.51
N CYS A 54 -26.23 -26.68 -3.04
CA CYS A 54 -26.60 -25.42 -2.44
C CYS A 54 -27.23 -24.51 -3.50
N ALA A 55 -28.46 -24.07 -3.26
CA ALA A 55 -29.22 -23.20 -4.15
C ALA A 55 -29.54 -21.83 -3.53
N SER A 56 -28.82 -21.45 -2.46
CA SER A 56 -28.95 -20.11 -1.91
C SER A 56 -28.33 -19.09 -2.87
N ASP A 57 -28.78 -17.83 -2.78
CA ASP A 57 -28.27 -16.77 -3.64
C ASP A 57 -26.75 -16.60 -3.50
N GLU A 58 -26.20 -16.75 -2.29
CA GLU A 58 -24.76 -16.67 -2.04
C GLU A 58 -24.00 -17.79 -2.77
N CYS A 59 -24.51 -19.02 -2.70
CA CYS A 59 -23.93 -20.15 -3.42
C CYS A 59 -23.98 -19.97 -4.93
N LEU A 60 -25.09 -19.45 -5.47
CA LEU A 60 -25.24 -19.21 -6.90
C LEU A 60 -24.28 -18.10 -7.38
N VAL A 61 -24.13 -17.02 -6.60
CA VAL A 61 -23.19 -15.94 -6.91
C VAL A 61 -21.74 -16.44 -6.86
N ALA A 62 -21.37 -17.20 -5.81
CA ALA A 62 -20.03 -17.77 -5.68
C ALA A 62 -19.70 -18.75 -6.80
N ALA A 63 -20.61 -19.70 -7.09
CA ALA A 63 -20.44 -20.66 -8.17
C ALA A 63 -20.35 -19.98 -9.54
N SER A 64 -21.18 -18.96 -9.79
CA SER A 64 -21.11 -18.17 -11.03
C SER A 64 -19.77 -17.44 -11.16
N SER A 65 -19.27 -16.84 -10.07
CA SER A 65 -17.96 -16.18 -10.07
C SER A 65 -16.84 -17.16 -10.40
N ILE A 66 -16.83 -18.34 -9.79
CA ILE A 66 -15.81 -19.38 -10.03
C ILE A 66 -15.89 -19.88 -11.47
N MET A 67 -17.09 -20.20 -11.95
CA MET A 67 -17.29 -20.75 -13.29
C MET A 67 -16.89 -19.79 -14.41
N LYS A 68 -16.99 -18.47 -14.16
CA LYS A 68 -16.51 -17.44 -15.10
C LYS A 68 -14.98 -17.36 -15.17
N SER A 69 -14.26 -17.86 -14.18
CA SER A 69 -12.79 -17.78 -14.14
C SER A 69 -12.12 -19.05 -14.67
N ILE A 70 -12.75 -20.20 -14.44
CA ILE A 70 -12.19 -21.52 -14.77
C ILE A 70 -12.06 -21.75 -16.28
N ASN A 71 -10.90 -22.29 -16.69
CA ASN A 71 -10.64 -22.83 -18.01
C ASN A 71 -10.68 -24.38 -17.98
N LEU A 72 -11.83 -24.96 -18.30
CA LEU A 72 -12.03 -26.42 -18.33
C LEU A 72 -11.25 -27.14 -19.44
N ASP A 73 -10.65 -26.40 -20.37
CA ASP A 73 -9.85 -26.98 -21.46
C ASP A 73 -8.42 -27.34 -21.00
N VAL A 74 -8.04 -26.95 -19.78
CA VAL A 74 -6.73 -27.22 -19.19
C VAL A 74 -6.87 -28.17 -18.01
N ASN A 75 -6.02 -29.19 -17.95
CA ASN A 75 -6.00 -30.14 -16.86
C ASN A 75 -5.43 -29.48 -15.58
N PRO A 76 -6.15 -29.49 -14.45
CA PRO A 76 -5.66 -28.90 -13.20
C PRO A 76 -4.36 -29.52 -12.69
N CYS A 77 -4.08 -30.79 -13.00
CA CYS A 77 -2.84 -31.46 -12.62
C CYS A 77 -1.63 -30.99 -13.44
N ASP A 78 -1.85 -30.43 -14.63
CA ASP A 78 -0.80 -29.95 -15.52
C ASP A 78 -0.52 -28.45 -15.27
N ASN A 79 -1.58 -27.65 -15.15
CA ASN A 79 -1.47 -26.23 -14.81
C ASN A 79 -2.71 -25.73 -14.06
N PHE A 80 -2.67 -25.83 -12.72
CA PHE A 80 -3.79 -25.41 -11.87
C PHE A 80 -4.12 -23.92 -11.98
N TYR A 81 -3.12 -23.06 -12.23
CA TYR A 81 -3.35 -21.62 -12.39
C TYR A 81 -4.17 -21.35 -13.65
N GLU A 82 -3.76 -21.89 -14.80
CA GLU A 82 -4.49 -21.72 -16.06
C GLU A 82 -5.88 -22.37 -15.98
N PHE A 83 -6.00 -23.54 -15.35
CA PHE A 83 -7.30 -24.15 -15.07
C PHE A 83 -8.20 -23.24 -14.23
N ALA A 84 -7.70 -22.65 -13.15
CA ALA A 84 -8.53 -21.86 -12.23
C ALA A 84 -8.82 -20.43 -12.73
N CYS A 85 -7.87 -19.82 -13.45
CA CYS A 85 -7.85 -18.39 -13.77
C CYS A 85 -7.78 -18.08 -15.27
N GLY A 86 -7.63 -19.07 -16.16
CA GLY A 86 -7.35 -18.87 -17.58
C GLY A 86 -8.41 -18.06 -18.34
N LYS A 87 -9.67 -18.08 -17.86
CA LYS A 87 -10.76 -17.27 -18.44
C LYS A 87 -11.02 -15.96 -17.67
N TRP A 88 -10.26 -15.67 -16.61
CA TRP A 88 -10.43 -14.47 -15.78
C TRP A 88 -10.39 -13.20 -16.63
N GLN A 89 -9.30 -12.96 -17.37
CA GLN A 89 -9.12 -11.73 -18.15
C GLN A 89 -10.24 -11.53 -19.17
N GLN A 90 -10.63 -12.58 -19.90
CA GLN A 90 -11.67 -12.51 -20.94
C GLN A 90 -13.04 -12.12 -20.35
N ASN A 91 -13.34 -12.58 -19.14
CA ASN A 91 -14.66 -12.39 -18.51
C ASN A 91 -14.72 -11.21 -17.53
N HIS A 92 -13.57 -10.60 -17.22
CA HIS A 92 -13.44 -9.49 -16.26
C HIS A 92 -12.78 -8.24 -16.86
N GLN A 93 -12.37 -8.27 -18.13
CA GLN A 93 -12.00 -7.06 -18.87
C GLN A 93 -13.20 -6.12 -18.97
N GLY A 94 -13.13 -4.98 -18.28
CA GLY A 94 -14.05 -3.86 -18.50
C GLY A 94 -13.75 -3.13 -19.82
N GLN A 95 -14.23 -1.88 -19.97
CA GLN A 95 -13.93 -1.00 -21.12
C GLN A 95 -12.42 -0.62 -21.27
N SER A 96 -11.53 -1.23 -20.52
CA SER A 96 -10.10 -0.88 -20.47
C SER A 96 -9.29 -2.12 -20.87
N GLU A 97 -8.36 -1.94 -21.81
CA GLU A 97 -7.46 -2.99 -22.32
C GLU A 97 -6.41 -3.46 -21.29
N ILE A 98 -6.54 -3.05 -20.02
CA ILE A 98 -5.57 -3.32 -18.96
C ILE A 98 -5.94 -4.64 -18.27
N PRO A 99 -5.01 -5.61 -18.18
CA PRO A 99 -5.21 -6.82 -17.40
C PRO A 99 -5.57 -6.50 -15.93
N THR A 100 -6.61 -7.12 -15.41
CA THR A 100 -7.10 -6.88 -14.03
C THR A 100 -7.01 -8.14 -13.18
N ASN A 101 -7.02 -8.02 -11.86
CA ASN A 101 -7.12 -9.16 -10.94
C ASN A 101 -8.17 -8.89 -9.87
N TRP A 102 -8.48 -9.92 -9.09
CA TRP A 102 -9.51 -9.84 -8.04
C TRP A 102 -9.24 -8.72 -7.03
N PHE A 103 -7.98 -8.52 -6.61
CA PHE A 103 -7.62 -7.49 -5.64
C PHE A 103 -7.85 -6.08 -6.20
N VAL A 104 -7.48 -5.85 -7.47
CA VAL A 104 -7.69 -4.57 -8.16
C VAL A 104 -9.19 -4.27 -8.27
N GLU A 105 -10.02 -5.26 -8.65
CA GLU A 105 -11.47 -5.07 -8.72
C GLU A 105 -12.10 -4.75 -7.36
N LYS A 106 -11.70 -5.46 -6.30
CA LYS A 106 -12.18 -5.17 -4.94
C LYS A 106 -11.72 -3.82 -4.44
N SER A 107 -10.45 -3.46 -4.66
CA SER A 107 -9.90 -2.15 -4.30
C SER A 107 -10.66 -1.02 -5.01
N LYS A 108 -11.00 -1.19 -6.29
CA LYS A 108 -11.82 -0.24 -7.05
C LYS A 108 -13.23 -0.08 -6.46
N ASN A 109 -13.87 -1.17 -6.06
CA ASN A 109 -15.19 -1.11 -5.42
C ASN A 109 -15.13 -0.41 -4.06
N ILE A 110 -14.13 -0.71 -3.23
CA ILE A 110 -13.89 0.01 -1.97
C ILE A 110 -13.65 1.49 -2.22
N THR A 111 -12.85 1.84 -3.22
CA THR A 111 -12.54 3.23 -3.58
C THR A 111 -13.80 3.99 -3.99
N LYS A 112 -14.75 3.37 -4.70
CA LYS A 112 -16.06 3.97 -5.00
C LYS A 112 -16.85 4.28 -3.73
N GLU A 113 -16.89 3.37 -2.76
CA GLU A 113 -17.58 3.61 -1.49
C GLU A 113 -16.90 4.71 -0.66
N VAL A 114 -15.56 4.76 -0.66
CA VAL A 114 -14.80 5.85 -0.04
C VAL A 114 -15.11 7.18 -0.71
N THR A 115 -15.14 7.24 -2.04
CA THR A 115 -15.51 8.46 -2.77
C THR A 115 -16.90 8.94 -2.35
N LYS A 116 -17.89 8.06 -2.27
CA LYS A 116 -19.24 8.42 -1.79
C LYS A 116 -19.22 8.98 -0.36
N ILE A 117 -18.41 8.40 0.53
CA ILE A 117 -18.20 8.92 1.89
C ILE A 117 -17.66 10.35 1.87
N LEU A 118 -16.71 10.64 0.98
CA LEU A 118 -16.05 11.94 0.86
C LEU A 118 -16.93 13.01 0.20
N GLU A 119 -17.82 12.61 -0.71
CA GLU A 119 -18.76 13.51 -1.41
C GLU A 119 -19.99 13.88 -0.57
N ASN A 120 -20.32 13.09 0.46
CA ASN A 120 -21.47 13.36 1.31
C ASN A 120 -21.38 14.73 2.01
N ASN A 121 -22.55 15.31 2.29
CA ASN A 121 -22.65 16.49 3.14
C ASN A 121 -22.37 16.15 4.60
N ASP A 122 -21.89 17.16 5.34
CA ASP A 122 -21.59 17.01 6.76
C ASP A 122 -22.88 16.94 7.59
N SER A 123 -22.92 16.01 8.54
CA SER A 123 -23.97 15.84 9.53
C SER A 123 -23.51 16.42 10.88
N PRO A 124 -24.44 16.93 11.72
CA PRO A 124 -24.11 17.40 13.08
C PRO A 124 -23.46 16.33 13.96
N ASN A 125 -23.77 15.05 13.70
CA ASN A 125 -23.25 13.91 14.47
C ASN A 125 -21.91 13.37 13.93
N ASP A 126 -21.40 13.91 12.82
CA ASP A 126 -20.12 13.46 12.28
C ASP A 126 -18.97 13.84 13.21
N LEU A 127 -17.93 13.01 13.21
CA LEU A 127 -16.66 13.36 13.85
C LEU A 127 -16.01 14.55 13.16
N ARG A 128 -15.27 15.38 13.91
CA ARG A 128 -14.50 16.49 13.36
C ARG A 128 -13.55 15.97 12.28
N SER A 129 -12.82 14.91 12.57
CA SER A 129 -11.85 14.30 11.67
C SER A 129 -12.46 13.80 10.36
N VAL A 130 -13.72 13.31 10.39
CA VAL A 130 -14.47 12.94 9.18
C VAL A 130 -14.83 14.17 8.35
N ARG A 131 -15.26 15.27 9.00
CA ARG A 131 -15.49 16.55 8.30
C ARG A 131 -14.22 17.10 7.69
N GLU A 132 -13.07 17.02 8.37
CA GLU A 132 -11.78 17.41 7.81
C GLU A 132 -11.40 16.56 6.59
N ALA A 133 -11.71 15.25 6.59
CA ALA A 133 -11.50 14.41 5.41
C ALA A 133 -12.31 14.89 4.20
N ARG A 134 -13.60 15.18 4.40
CA ARG A 134 -14.45 15.73 3.33
C ARG A 134 -14.00 17.12 2.89
N ARG A 135 -13.51 17.97 3.81
CA ARG A 135 -12.94 19.29 3.48
C ARG A 135 -11.68 19.17 2.62
N LEU A 136 -10.76 18.26 2.96
CA LEU A 136 -9.55 18.02 2.17
C LEU A 136 -9.92 17.53 0.76
N TYR A 137 -10.86 16.61 0.66
CA TYR A 137 -11.37 16.14 -0.62
C TYR A 137 -11.97 17.28 -1.45
N ARG A 138 -12.86 18.11 -0.88
CA ARG A 138 -13.46 19.26 -1.57
C ARG A 138 -12.40 20.28 -2.02
N SER A 139 -11.41 20.56 -1.19
CA SER A 139 -10.27 21.44 -1.52
C SER A 139 -9.47 20.89 -2.70
N CYS A 140 -9.19 19.58 -2.73
CA CYS A 140 -8.55 18.92 -3.86
C CYS A 140 -9.40 18.98 -5.15
N MET A 141 -10.73 18.89 -5.03
CA MET A 141 -11.64 18.94 -6.19
C MET A 141 -11.78 20.34 -6.78
N ASP A 142 -11.49 21.40 -6.02
CA ASP A 142 -11.57 22.79 -6.49
C ASP A 142 -10.36 23.20 -7.35
N ILE A 143 -10.35 22.70 -8.59
CA ILE A 143 -9.33 23.02 -9.59
C ILE A 143 -9.26 24.53 -9.87
N ARG A 144 -10.36 25.28 -9.70
CA ARG A 144 -10.37 26.73 -9.98
C ARG A 144 -9.45 27.48 -9.02
N THR A 145 -9.61 27.21 -7.72
CA THR A 145 -8.76 27.81 -6.69
C THR A 145 -7.31 27.34 -6.82
N ILE A 146 -7.10 26.04 -7.05
CA ILE A 146 -5.75 25.50 -7.22
C ILE A 146 -5.02 26.13 -8.42
N ASN A 147 -5.71 26.27 -9.56
CA ASN A 147 -5.13 26.88 -10.74
C ASN A 147 -4.93 28.40 -10.59
N SER A 148 -5.69 29.11 -9.73
CA SER A 148 -5.52 30.55 -9.56
C SER A 148 -4.29 30.91 -8.71
N VAL A 149 -3.78 29.98 -7.90
CA VAL A 149 -2.56 30.16 -7.09
C VAL A 149 -1.32 29.58 -7.81
N GLU A 150 -1.51 28.85 -8.90
CA GLU A 150 -0.48 28.25 -9.75
C GLU A 150 0.56 27.44 -8.94
N TYR A 151 1.81 27.90 -8.90
CA TYR A 151 2.95 27.22 -8.28
C TYR A 151 3.51 27.97 -7.07
N GLU A 152 2.91 29.10 -6.68
CA GLU A 152 3.40 29.91 -5.56
C GLU A 152 3.61 29.12 -4.26
N PRO A 153 2.75 28.16 -3.86
CA PRO A 153 2.97 27.40 -2.63
C PRO A 153 4.21 26.49 -2.71
N VAL A 154 4.62 26.07 -3.92
CA VAL A 154 5.89 25.34 -4.13
C VAL A 154 7.06 26.28 -3.87
N PHE A 155 7.02 27.50 -4.41
CA PHE A 155 8.09 28.49 -4.23
C PHE A 155 8.22 28.95 -2.78
N VAL A 156 7.11 29.20 -2.09
CA VAL A 156 7.09 29.52 -0.66
C VAL A 156 7.71 28.38 0.16
N PHE A 157 7.41 27.12 -0.19
CA PHE A 157 8.01 25.98 0.50
C PHE A 157 9.52 25.88 0.23
N LEU A 158 9.97 26.06 -1.02
CA LEU A 158 11.40 26.07 -1.37
C LEU A 158 12.16 27.12 -0.54
N GLU A 159 11.63 28.35 -0.45
CA GLU A 159 12.23 29.41 0.37
C GLU A 159 12.27 29.04 1.85
N LYS A 160 11.19 28.44 2.38
CA LYS A 160 11.09 28.00 3.77
C LYS A 160 12.20 27.00 4.14
N VAL A 161 12.59 26.13 3.21
CA VAL A 161 13.66 25.15 3.43
C VAL A 161 15.04 25.62 2.99
N GLY A 162 15.18 26.88 2.56
CA GLY A 162 16.47 27.47 2.16
C GLY A 162 16.90 27.14 0.73
N LEU A 163 15.96 26.75 -0.14
CA LEU A 163 16.19 26.53 -1.57
C LEU A 163 15.72 27.76 -2.39
N PRO A 164 16.35 28.01 -3.55
CA PRO A 164 15.96 29.11 -4.41
C PRO A 164 14.61 28.87 -5.08
N ARG A 165 13.90 29.95 -5.40
CA ARG A 165 12.69 29.88 -6.25
C ARG A 165 13.01 29.34 -7.63
N GLN A 166 14.10 29.80 -8.25
CA GLN A 166 14.55 29.38 -9.58
C GLN A 166 15.25 28.03 -9.58
N PHE A 167 15.40 27.41 -10.75
CA PHE A 167 16.19 26.20 -10.89
C PHE A 167 17.67 26.48 -10.49
N PRO A 168 18.28 25.69 -9.58
CA PRO A 168 19.55 26.09 -8.99
C PRO A 168 20.72 26.19 -9.98
N ASP A 169 21.63 27.09 -9.65
CA ASP A 169 22.86 27.42 -10.36
C ASP A 169 24.00 27.74 -9.40
N PHE A 170 25.16 28.09 -9.95
CA PHE A 170 26.32 28.42 -9.12
C PHE A 170 26.05 29.60 -8.18
N THR A 171 25.28 30.61 -8.60
CA THR A 171 24.99 31.82 -7.81
C THR A 171 24.02 31.58 -6.66
N THR A 172 23.14 30.59 -6.80
CA THR A 172 22.20 30.20 -5.75
C THR A 172 22.81 29.19 -4.77
N ALA A 173 23.89 28.52 -5.17
CA ALA A 173 24.72 27.71 -4.28
C ALA A 173 25.74 28.55 -3.49
N THR A 174 26.15 29.71 -4.02
CA THR A 174 27.16 30.61 -3.43
C THR A 174 26.66 32.04 -3.32
N TYR A 175 26.47 32.53 -2.08
CA TYR A 175 26.00 33.89 -1.85
C TYR A 175 27.14 34.92 -1.91
N LEU A 176 26.85 36.12 -2.39
CA LEU A 176 27.82 37.23 -2.51
C LEU A 176 28.46 37.67 -1.18
N ASN A 177 27.83 37.34 -0.05
CA ASN A 177 28.34 37.61 1.29
C ASN A 177 29.32 36.54 1.81
N GLY A 178 29.69 35.56 0.98
CA GLY A 178 30.59 34.46 1.34
C GLY A 178 29.91 33.32 2.11
N THR A 179 28.58 33.34 2.25
CA THR A 179 27.83 32.17 2.77
C THR A 179 27.52 31.21 1.62
N SER A 180 27.48 29.92 1.90
CA SER A 180 27.15 28.87 0.92
C SER A 180 25.88 28.13 1.33
N PHE A 181 25.27 27.47 0.35
CA PHE A 181 24.17 26.55 0.58
C PHE A 181 24.58 25.45 1.59
N ASN A 182 23.89 25.38 2.74
CA ASN A 182 24.13 24.34 3.74
C ASN A 182 23.21 23.13 3.48
N VAL A 183 23.81 22.02 3.03
CA VAL A 183 23.13 20.78 2.69
C VAL A 183 22.39 20.20 3.90
N ALA A 184 23.08 20.11 5.05
CA ALA A 184 22.55 19.49 6.26
C ALA A 184 21.33 20.24 6.81
N ARG A 185 21.42 21.57 6.92
CA ARG A 185 20.30 22.44 7.29
C ARG A 185 19.09 22.24 6.38
N THR A 186 19.32 22.21 5.07
CA THR A 186 18.24 22.10 4.07
C THR A 186 17.55 20.74 4.17
N LEU A 187 18.33 19.65 4.26
CA LEU A 187 17.78 18.30 4.43
C LEU A 187 17.00 18.16 5.74
N ALA A 188 17.48 18.76 6.83
CA ALA A 188 16.79 18.77 8.10
C ALA A 188 15.44 19.50 8.03
N LEU A 189 15.38 20.66 7.38
CA LEU A 189 14.13 21.42 7.19
C LEU A 189 13.16 20.67 6.26
N ILE A 190 13.65 20.04 5.19
CA ILE A 190 12.83 19.20 4.31
C ILE A 190 12.25 18.02 5.09
N GLN A 191 13.07 17.32 5.89
CA GLN A 191 12.58 16.23 6.73
C GLN A 191 11.56 16.74 7.74
N ARG A 192 11.81 17.89 8.39
CA ARG A 192 10.92 18.47 9.40
C ARG A 192 9.54 18.84 8.87
N TYR A 193 9.50 19.48 7.69
CA TYR A 193 8.27 20.10 7.17
C TYR A 193 7.56 19.26 6.09
N LEU A 194 8.25 18.32 5.47
CA LEU A 194 7.70 17.47 4.41
C LEU A 194 7.85 15.97 4.70
N GLY A 195 8.89 15.57 5.44
CA GLY A 195 9.15 14.16 5.77
C GLY A 195 9.72 13.36 4.60
N VAL A 196 10.63 13.95 3.81
CA VAL A 196 11.30 13.29 2.67
C VAL A 196 12.73 12.94 2.98
N ASP A 197 13.03 11.66 2.82
CA ASP A 197 14.39 11.15 2.79
C ASP A 197 15.02 11.39 1.39
N ILE A 198 16.01 12.28 1.29
CA ILE A 198 16.72 12.58 0.03
C ILE A 198 18.11 11.95 -0.02
N LEU A 199 18.98 12.27 0.95
CA LEU A 199 20.34 11.71 1.03
C LEU A 199 20.53 10.77 2.22
N LEU A 200 19.64 10.83 3.19
CA LEU A 200 19.69 10.05 4.42
C LEU A 200 18.26 9.65 4.73
N GLN A 201 18.04 8.36 4.96
CA GLN A 201 16.77 7.89 5.48
C GLN A 201 16.78 7.94 6.99
N LEU A 202 15.78 8.62 7.55
CA LEU A 202 15.56 8.67 8.99
C LEU A 202 14.33 7.88 9.40
N GLY A 203 14.47 7.12 10.47
CA GLY A 203 13.38 6.38 11.07
C GLY A 203 13.44 6.43 12.59
N VAL A 204 12.44 5.82 13.23
CA VAL A 204 12.42 5.60 14.68
C VAL A 204 12.21 4.11 14.91
N ASP A 205 13.11 3.50 15.66
CA ASP A 205 13.07 2.07 15.97
C ASP A 205 13.43 1.84 17.44
N VAL A 206 13.15 0.64 17.92
CA VAL A 206 13.42 0.26 19.30
C VAL A 206 14.89 -0.11 19.42
N ASN A 207 15.63 0.59 20.28
CA ASN A 207 16.97 0.17 20.63
C ASN A 207 16.86 -1.14 21.46
N PRO A 208 17.46 -2.25 21.00
CA PRO A 208 17.33 -3.55 21.66
C PRO A 208 18.02 -3.60 23.03
N SER A 209 19.03 -2.75 23.25
CA SER A 209 19.81 -2.67 24.49
C SER A 209 19.07 -1.88 25.58
N THR A 210 18.32 -0.84 25.22
CA THR A 210 17.64 0.05 26.18
C THR A 210 16.13 -0.10 26.22
N ASN A 211 15.52 -0.74 25.21
CA ASN A 211 14.08 -0.83 25.00
C ASN A 211 13.38 0.55 24.89
N LEU A 212 14.15 1.60 24.58
CA LEU A 212 13.68 2.94 24.25
C LEU A 212 13.79 3.14 22.75
N THR A 213 12.97 4.02 22.19
CA THR A 213 13.11 4.40 20.79
C THR A 213 14.31 5.31 20.55
N ALA A 214 15.03 5.01 19.48
CA ALA A 214 16.14 5.79 18.97
C ALA A 214 15.94 6.12 17.49
N ILE A 215 16.64 7.15 17.02
CA ILE A 215 16.67 7.48 15.59
C ILE A 215 17.45 6.39 14.87
N THR A 216 16.92 5.92 13.75
CA THR A 216 17.63 5.06 12.81
C THR A 216 18.10 5.84 11.61
N ILE A 217 19.32 5.59 11.16
CA ILE A 217 19.92 6.21 9.99
C ILE A 217 20.28 5.12 9.00
N SER A 218 19.80 5.23 7.77
CA SER A 218 20.06 4.24 6.72
C SER A 218 20.24 4.90 5.34
N PRO A 219 20.80 4.16 4.37
CA PRO A 219 20.80 4.59 2.98
C PRO A 219 19.38 4.82 2.45
N VAL A 220 19.26 5.69 1.46
CA VAL A 220 18.01 5.82 0.71
C VAL A 220 17.92 4.67 -0.30
N THR A 221 16.99 3.74 -0.08
CA THR A 221 16.78 2.55 -0.96
C THR A 221 15.88 2.84 -2.15
N SER A 222 14.96 3.77 -1.98
CA SER A 222 14.04 4.21 -3.01
C SER A 222 13.52 5.58 -2.63
N TYR A 223 13.26 6.39 -3.63
CA TYR A 223 12.55 7.64 -3.42
C TYR A 223 11.05 7.35 -3.45
N SER A 224 10.44 7.28 -2.28
CA SER A 224 8.99 7.40 -2.14
C SER A 224 8.63 8.86 -1.92
N SER A 225 7.64 9.35 -2.66
CA SER A 225 7.11 10.69 -2.43
C SER A 225 6.53 10.79 -1.01
N PRO A 226 6.78 11.89 -0.29
CA PRO A 226 6.23 12.13 1.06
C PRO A 226 4.72 12.40 1.01
N LEU A 227 4.27 12.95 -0.11
CA LEU A 227 2.89 13.28 -0.38
C LEU A 227 2.30 12.13 -1.18
N PRO A 228 0.98 11.88 -1.04
CA PRO A 228 0.37 10.78 -1.76
C PRO A 228 0.54 10.96 -3.27
N GLU A 229 1.12 9.96 -3.94
CA GLU A 229 1.22 9.89 -5.39
C GLU A 229 0.32 8.76 -5.90
N PRO A 230 -0.99 9.01 -6.12
CA PRO A 230 -1.95 7.98 -6.50
C PRO A 230 -1.55 7.17 -7.73
N LEU A 231 -0.79 7.76 -8.67
CA LEU A 231 -0.26 7.07 -9.84
C LEU A 231 0.78 6.02 -9.41
N TYR A 232 1.74 6.39 -8.56
CA TYR A 232 2.78 5.47 -8.06
C TYR A 232 2.21 4.41 -7.09
N ASP A 233 1.30 4.79 -6.18
CA ASP A 233 0.70 3.88 -5.20
C ASP A 233 -0.20 2.82 -5.84
N TYR A 234 -0.88 3.15 -6.94
CA TYR A 234 -1.62 2.19 -7.75
C TYR A 234 -0.67 1.06 -8.25
N HIS A 235 0.55 1.41 -8.67
CA HIS A 235 1.56 0.44 -9.12
C HIS A 235 2.22 -0.36 -8.00
N ASN A 236 2.41 0.23 -6.82
CA ASN A 236 2.99 -0.49 -5.68
C ASN A 236 1.99 -1.42 -4.99
N GLN A 237 0.68 -1.12 -5.04
CA GLN A 237 -0.36 -2.07 -4.62
C GLN A 237 -0.36 -3.34 -5.49
N GLU A 238 0.10 -3.25 -6.75
CA GLU A 238 0.32 -4.41 -7.61
C GLU A 238 1.63 -5.18 -7.28
N LYS A 239 2.60 -4.58 -6.58
CA LYS A 239 3.84 -5.27 -6.13
C LYS A 239 3.61 -6.19 -4.92
N PHE A 240 2.62 -5.92 -4.07
CA PHE A 240 2.33 -6.73 -2.88
C PHE A 240 1.43 -7.96 -3.16
N GLY A 241 1.12 -8.24 -4.42
CA GLY A 241 0.36 -9.42 -4.82
C GLY A 241 0.70 -9.87 -6.22
N TYR A 242 1.64 -10.81 -6.31
CA TYR A 242 1.98 -11.63 -7.47
C TYR A 242 2.76 -10.97 -8.61
N GLN A 243 3.74 -11.75 -9.09
CA GLN A 243 4.32 -11.66 -10.42
C GLN A 243 3.24 -11.21 -11.41
N ARG A 244 3.50 -10.12 -12.12
CA ARG A 244 2.70 -9.78 -13.30
C ARG A 244 2.64 -11.06 -14.16
N PRO A 245 1.47 -11.55 -14.59
CA PRO A 245 1.41 -12.54 -15.68
C PRO A 245 2.06 -12.02 -16.96
N PHE A 246 2.28 -10.69 -17.03
CA PHE A 246 3.11 -10.01 -18.01
C PHE A 246 4.26 -9.29 -17.31
N ASP A 247 5.34 -10.01 -17.05
CA ASP A 247 6.60 -9.43 -16.62
C ASP A 247 7.09 -8.49 -17.75
N ILE A 248 6.68 -7.23 -17.74
CA ILE A 248 6.99 -6.25 -18.81
C ILE A 248 8.52 -6.12 -18.94
N HIS A 249 9.26 -6.36 -17.86
CA HIS A 249 10.72 -6.44 -17.84
C HIS A 249 11.29 -7.62 -18.66
N ARG A 250 10.51 -8.66 -18.95
CA ARG A 250 10.88 -9.78 -19.85
C ARG A 250 10.54 -9.52 -21.32
N LEU A 251 9.71 -8.50 -21.61
CA LEU A 251 9.34 -8.13 -22.99
C LEU A 251 10.36 -7.18 -23.63
N PHE A 252 11.22 -6.55 -22.82
CA PHE A 252 12.25 -5.61 -23.26
C PHE A 252 13.62 -6.09 -22.80
N ASP A 253 14.66 -5.77 -23.56
CA ASP A 253 16.02 -5.91 -23.09
C ASP A 253 16.20 -5.06 -21.80
N PRO A 254 16.82 -5.59 -20.72
CA PRO A 254 16.96 -4.87 -19.46
C PRO A 254 17.65 -3.51 -19.60
N GLU A 255 18.59 -3.35 -20.53
CA GLU A 255 19.28 -2.08 -20.77
C GLU A 255 18.41 -1.12 -21.58
N GLU A 256 17.67 -1.61 -22.58
CA GLU A 256 16.70 -0.82 -23.35
C GLU A 256 15.59 -0.27 -22.42
N PHE A 257 15.13 -1.07 -21.47
CA PHE A 257 14.13 -0.67 -20.50
C PHE A 257 14.65 0.42 -19.54
N LYS A 258 15.89 0.31 -19.05
CA LYS A 258 16.53 1.34 -18.23
C LYS A 258 16.70 2.65 -19.01
N GLU A 259 17.13 2.57 -20.27
CA GLU A 259 17.30 3.73 -21.13
C GLU A 259 15.96 4.45 -21.35
N ARG A 260 14.88 3.69 -21.59
CA ARG A 260 13.53 4.23 -21.74
C ARG A 260 13.06 4.99 -20.51
N ILE A 261 13.26 4.44 -19.31
CA ILE A 261 12.91 5.11 -18.05
C ILE A 261 13.72 6.40 -17.86
N ALA A 262 15.03 6.33 -18.11
CA ALA A 262 15.91 7.49 -17.97
C ALA A 262 15.50 8.62 -18.91
N ARG A 263 15.24 8.29 -20.19
CA ARG A 263 14.76 9.25 -21.20
C ARG A 263 13.42 9.87 -20.81
N ALA A 264 12.44 9.05 -20.46
CA ALA A 264 11.13 9.51 -20.01
C ALA A 264 11.25 10.45 -18.81
N LYS A 265 12.14 10.13 -17.86
CA LYS A 265 12.36 10.94 -16.66
C LYS A 265 12.99 12.30 -17.00
N LEU A 266 14.00 12.32 -17.88
CA LEU A 266 14.61 13.56 -18.34
C LEU A 266 13.60 14.46 -19.07
N GLU A 267 12.77 13.90 -19.95
CA GLU A 267 11.71 14.65 -20.63
C GLU A 267 10.70 15.23 -19.63
N TYR A 268 10.31 14.46 -18.62
CA TYR A 268 9.45 14.93 -17.54
C TYR A 268 10.09 16.09 -16.76
N MET A 269 11.35 15.93 -16.34
CA MET A 269 12.11 16.96 -15.61
C MET A 269 12.17 18.28 -16.39
N VAL A 270 12.58 18.21 -17.66
CA VAL A 270 12.70 19.39 -18.52
C VAL A 270 11.34 20.08 -18.70
N LYS A 271 10.27 19.32 -18.95
CA LYS A 271 8.91 19.88 -19.09
C LYS A 271 8.44 20.58 -17.82
N VAL A 272 8.65 19.98 -16.65
CA VAL A 272 8.28 20.59 -15.35
C VAL A 272 9.07 21.88 -15.14
N ILE A 273 10.39 21.87 -15.32
CA ILE A 273 11.24 23.03 -15.09
C ILE A 273 10.89 24.19 -16.03
N ILE A 274 10.70 23.93 -17.32
CA ILE A 274 10.29 24.96 -18.30
C ILE A 274 8.89 25.50 -17.98
N THR A 275 8.00 24.66 -17.46
CA THR A 275 6.65 25.10 -17.07
C THR A 275 6.68 25.99 -15.83
N LEU A 276 7.55 25.70 -14.86
CA LEU A 276 7.76 26.55 -13.69
C LEU A 276 8.48 27.86 -14.05
N PHE A 277 9.39 27.83 -15.03
CA PHE A 277 10.18 28.99 -15.47
C PHE A 277 10.16 29.12 -17.00
N PRO A 278 9.13 29.76 -17.58
CA PRO A 278 9.02 29.94 -19.02
C PRO A 278 10.20 30.70 -19.65
N SER A 279 10.91 31.53 -18.88
CA SER A 279 12.14 32.21 -19.30
C SER A 279 13.28 31.24 -19.66
N GLU A 280 13.29 30.04 -19.08
CA GLU A 280 14.29 29.00 -19.36
C GLU A 280 14.05 28.26 -20.68
N LEU A 281 12.94 28.55 -21.39
CA LEU A 281 12.63 27.92 -22.68
C LEU A 281 13.77 28.11 -23.70
N PHE A 282 14.42 29.28 -23.67
CA PHE A 282 15.55 29.61 -24.56
C PHE A 282 16.86 28.92 -24.15
N ASN A 283 16.92 28.32 -22.96
CA ASN A 283 18.06 27.59 -22.40
C ASN A 283 17.81 26.08 -22.29
N SER A 284 16.84 25.54 -23.04
CA SER A 284 16.41 24.13 -22.91
C SER A 284 17.55 23.10 -22.99
N ALA A 285 18.60 23.35 -23.78
CA ALA A 285 19.80 22.52 -23.82
C ALA A 285 20.58 22.50 -22.49
N ILE A 286 20.70 23.65 -21.83
CA ILE A 286 21.35 23.79 -20.51
C ILE A 286 20.50 23.11 -19.44
N VAL A 287 19.17 23.31 -19.48
CA VAL A 287 18.24 22.65 -18.58
C VAL A 287 18.36 21.12 -18.70
N LEU A 288 18.40 20.59 -19.92
CA LEU A 288 18.60 19.15 -20.15
C LEU A 288 19.94 18.67 -19.60
N GLN A 289 21.05 19.39 -19.85
CA GLN A 289 22.36 19.03 -19.32
C GLN A 289 22.35 18.96 -17.79
N ASN A 290 21.72 19.94 -17.13
CA ASN A 290 21.59 19.95 -15.68
C ASN A 290 20.68 18.83 -15.16
N CYS A 291 19.59 18.50 -15.88
CA CYS A 291 18.75 17.35 -15.53
C CYS A 291 19.51 16.02 -15.62
N VAL A 292 20.39 15.87 -16.61
CA VAL A 292 21.27 14.68 -16.74
C VAL A 292 22.18 14.56 -15.53
N LYS A 293 22.77 15.66 -15.05
CA LYS A 293 23.59 15.66 -13.84
C LYS A 293 22.79 15.23 -12.60
N VAL A 294 21.57 15.76 -12.43
CA VAL A 294 20.69 15.36 -11.33
C VAL A 294 20.40 13.87 -11.40
N LEU A 295 19.99 13.35 -12.56
CA LEU A 295 19.69 11.93 -12.73
C LEU A 295 20.91 11.04 -12.48
N ALA A 296 22.09 11.46 -12.91
CA ALA A 296 23.33 10.73 -12.66
C ALA A 296 23.65 10.63 -11.16
N LEU A 297 23.47 11.72 -10.41
CA LEU A 297 23.63 11.72 -8.95
C LEU A 297 22.59 10.83 -8.25
N GLU A 298 21.33 10.86 -8.69
CA GLU A 298 20.30 9.98 -8.15
C GLU A 298 20.66 8.51 -8.31
N ILE A 299 21.12 8.11 -9.51
CA ILE A 299 21.53 6.74 -9.80
C ILE A 299 22.74 6.35 -8.93
N LYS A 300 23.73 7.25 -8.79
CA LYS A 300 24.91 7.03 -7.94
C LYS A 300 24.51 6.75 -6.48
N LEU A 301 23.52 7.48 -5.96
CA LEU A 301 23.07 7.34 -4.57
C LEU A 301 22.16 6.12 -4.33
N LEU A 302 21.37 5.71 -5.33
CA LEU A 302 20.43 4.58 -5.23
C LEU A 302 21.05 3.20 -5.46
N ASN A 303 22.29 3.10 -5.94
CA ASN A 303 22.92 1.82 -6.23
C ASN A 303 23.29 1.00 -4.97
N ASN A 304 22.72 1.35 -3.82
CA ASN A 304 22.96 0.73 -2.52
C ASN A 304 21.79 -0.18 -2.17
N ASN A 305 22.00 -1.49 -2.27
CA ASN A 305 21.03 -2.47 -1.78
C ASN A 305 21.13 -2.54 -0.25
N ILE A 306 20.05 -2.20 0.45
CA ILE A 306 19.97 -2.47 1.89
C ILE A 306 19.78 -3.96 2.12
N ASP A 307 20.73 -4.55 2.82
CA ASP A 307 20.58 -5.86 3.42
C ASP A 307 19.90 -5.69 4.79
N TYR A 308 18.59 -5.98 4.82
CA TYR A 308 17.78 -5.89 6.04
C TYR A 308 18.10 -6.99 7.06
N GLU A 309 18.89 -8.00 6.69
CA GLU A 309 19.35 -9.03 7.63
C GLU A 309 20.49 -8.50 8.51
N ILE A 310 21.21 -7.47 8.04
CA ILE A 310 22.25 -6.80 8.84
C ILE A 310 21.60 -5.96 9.93
N LYS A 311 21.91 -6.32 11.18
CA LYS A 311 21.44 -5.56 12.35
C LYS A 311 22.04 -4.16 12.36
N PRO A 312 21.27 -3.12 12.73
CA PRO A 312 21.81 -1.79 12.94
C PRO A 312 22.92 -1.79 14.00
N GLU A 313 23.96 -1.00 13.76
CA GLU A 313 25.02 -0.73 14.72
C GLU A 313 24.68 0.49 15.57
N GLU A 314 25.00 0.45 16.86
CA GLU A 314 24.78 1.58 17.77
C GLU A 314 25.95 2.58 17.69
N PHE A 315 25.64 3.86 17.46
CA PHE A 315 26.60 4.95 17.48
C PHE A 315 26.11 6.06 18.41
N ARG A 316 27.03 6.74 19.11
CA ARG A 316 26.74 8.12 19.54
C ARG A 316 26.76 9.02 18.31
N THR A 317 25.86 9.99 18.25
CA THR A 317 25.75 10.89 17.09
C THR A 317 27.07 11.60 16.77
N GLY A 318 27.79 12.08 17.80
CA GLY A 318 29.11 12.70 17.63
C GLY A 318 30.22 11.72 17.19
N ASP A 319 30.09 10.42 17.48
CA ASP A 319 31.03 9.41 17.00
C ASP A 319 30.72 8.98 15.56
N LEU A 320 29.43 8.98 15.18
CA LEU A 320 29.01 8.81 13.79
C LEU A 320 29.55 9.93 12.90
N MET A 321 29.48 11.17 13.38
CA MET A 321 30.07 12.33 12.72
C MET A 321 31.57 12.12 12.46
N LYS A 322 32.34 11.73 13.49
CA LYS A 322 33.78 11.44 13.34
C LYS A 322 34.04 10.30 12.37
N TYR A 323 33.19 9.27 12.38
CA TYR A 323 33.28 8.16 11.44
C TYR A 323 33.08 8.64 10.01
N MET A 324 32.03 9.41 9.72
CA MET A 324 31.81 9.97 8.37
C MET A 324 33.00 10.78 7.86
N TYR A 325 33.66 11.52 8.74
CA TYR A 325 34.79 12.37 8.38
C TYR A 325 36.12 11.64 8.31
N SER A 326 36.18 10.32 8.59
CA SER A 326 37.46 9.60 8.74
C SER A 326 38.34 9.63 7.50
N ASN A 327 37.73 9.79 6.31
CA ASN A 327 38.44 9.85 5.03
C ASN A 327 38.65 11.29 4.54
N SER A 328 38.22 12.30 5.29
CA SER A 328 38.45 13.70 4.93
C SER A 328 39.90 14.11 5.21
N SER A 329 40.52 14.78 4.24
CA SER A 329 41.85 15.36 4.40
C SER A 329 41.82 16.70 5.15
N ASP A 330 40.65 17.36 5.18
CA ASP A 330 40.45 18.66 5.81
C ASP A 330 39.24 18.59 6.77
N PRO A 331 39.46 18.68 8.10
CA PRO A 331 38.38 18.68 9.09
C PRO A 331 37.58 19.98 9.12
N LEU A 332 37.99 21.01 8.36
CA LEU A 332 37.32 22.30 8.23
C LEU A 332 36.69 22.52 6.84
N ASP A 333 36.66 21.51 5.96
CA ASP A 333 35.96 21.61 4.67
C ASP A 333 34.48 21.91 4.94
N ASP A 334 33.99 23.03 4.41
CA ASP A 334 32.63 23.51 4.60
C ASP A 334 31.59 22.60 3.90
N ARG A 335 32.06 21.64 3.09
CA ARG A 335 31.26 20.59 2.47
C ARG A 335 31.13 19.32 3.32
N LEU A 336 31.75 19.28 4.50
CA LEU A 336 31.46 18.24 5.49
C LEU A 336 30.00 18.32 5.95
N PHE A 337 29.36 17.16 6.18
CA PHE A 337 27.96 17.13 6.58
C PHE A 337 27.78 17.69 8.00
N ASP A 338 27.23 18.89 8.13
CA ASP A 338 27.05 19.59 9.39
C ASP A 338 25.94 18.97 10.27
N TRP A 339 26.32 17.96 11.05
CA TRP A 339 25.41 17.23 11.94
C TRP A 339 24.75 18.13 12.99
N GLN A 340 25.44 19.13 13.53
CA GLN A 340 24.85 20.02 14.53
C GLN A 340 23.72 20.84 13.91
N SER A 341 23.97 21.44 12.75
CA SER A 341 22.95 22.17 12.01
C SER A 341 21.81 21.27 11.57
N PHE A 342 22.08 20.01 11.20
CA PHE A 342 21.03 19.05 10.91
C PHE A 342 20.11 18.84 12.12
N ILE A 343 20.68 18.54 13.29
CA ILE A 343 19.96 18.27 14.52
C ILE A 343 19.13 19.48 14.95
N ASP A 344 19.73 20.67 14.98
CA ASP A 344 19.08 21.90 15.43
C ASP A 344 17.85 22.25 14.57
N HIS A 345 17.97 22.08 13.24
CA HIS A 345 16.88 22.40 12.33
C HIS A 345 15.84 21.27 12.21
N PHE A 346 16.24 20.01 12.40
CA PHE A 346 15.30 18.89 12.37
C PHE A 346 14.43 18.85 13.62
N THR A 347 14.95 19.29 14.77
CA THR A 347 14.21 19.37 16.04
C THR A 347 13.51 20.72 16.26
N THR A 348 13.61 21.66 15.32
CA THR A 348 12.97 22.97 15.43
C THR A 348 11.45 22.86 15.60
N GLU A 349 10.86 23.80 16.35
CA GLU A 349 9.42 23.79 16.66
C GLU A 349 8.94 22.48 17.32
N SER A 350 9.84 21.78 18.02
CA SER A 350 9.52 20.58 18.81
C SER A 350 10.07 20.72 20.23
N ASN A 351 9.50 19.96 21.17
CA ASN A 351 10.00 19.90 22.56
C ASN A 351 11.10 18.85 22.74
N VAL A 352 11.57 18.24 21.66
CA VAL A 352 12.50 17.11 21.68
C VAL A 352 13.92 17.65 21.58
N GLN A 353 14.81 17.18 22.45
CA GLN A 353 16.23 17.48 22.39
C GLN A 353 16.96 16.25 21.87
N TRP A 354 17.47 16.34 20.65
CA TRP A 354 18.49 15.43 20.11
C TRP A 354 19.84 16.14 20.19
N THR A 355 20.86 15.44 20.64
CA THR A 355 22.20 15.96 20.92
C THR A 355 23.27 15.02 20.36
N MET A 356 24.52 15.50 20.33
CA MET A 356 25.67 14.70 19.90
C MET A 356 25.93 13.47 20.77
N ASP A 357 25.42 13.45 22.01
CA ASP A 357 25.62 12.35 22.96
C ASP A 357 24.58 11.23 22.82
N ASP A 358 23.49 11.48 22.09
CA ASP A 358 22.41 10.52 21.91
C ASP A 358 22.79 9.38 20.98
N ILE A 359 22.20 8.21 21.27
CA ILE A 359 22.41 6.98 20.52
C ILE A 359 21.53 6.99 19.27
N VAL A 360 22.16 6.69 18.13
CA VAL A 360 21.51 6.43 16.84
C VAL A 360 21.83 5.03 16.37
N LEU A 361 20.88 4.41 15.67
CA LEU A 361 21.02 3.07 15.11
C LEU A 361 21.34 3.19 13.62
N VAL A 362 22.55 2.83 13.23
CA VAL A 362 23.04 3.01 11.86
C VAL A 362 22.97 1.69 11.11
N ARG A 363 22.23 1.66 9.99
CA ARG A 363 22.27 0.56 9.04
C ARG A 363 23.25 0.89 7.93
N GLN A 364 24.13 -0.06 7.60
CA GLN A 364 25.13 0.07 6.51
C GLN A 364 25.97 1.35 6.64
N LYS A 365 26.76 1.44 7.71
CA LYS A 365 27.57 2.63 8.00
C LYS A 365 28.49 3.05 6.84
N GLU A 366 28.95 2.10 6.02
CA GLU A 366 29.82 2.36 4.87
C GLU A 366 29.19 3.35 3.87
N TYR A 367 27.86 3.34 3.72
CA TYR A 367 27.15 4.32 2.91
C TYR A 367 27.40 5.76 3.37
N LEU A 368 27.54 5.98 4.69
CA LEU A 368 27.75 7.32 5.23
C LEU A 368 29.15 7.86 4.92
N LEU A 369 30.15 6.96 4.77
CA LEU A 369 31.46 7.35 4.24
C LEU A 369 31.37 7.77 2.78
N GLU A 370 30.68 6.97 1.96
CA GLU A 370 30.46 7.27 0.54
C GLU A 370 29.66 8.55 0.34
N LEU A 371 28.64 8.78 1.17
CA LEU A 371 27.86 10.01 1.15
C LEU A 371 28.76 11.21 1.47
N GLN A 372 29.61 11.12 2.50
CA GLN A 372 30.53 12.19 2.81
C GLN A 372 31.47 12.49 1.63
N TRP A 373 31.98 11.45 0.96
CA TRP A 373 32.80 11.62 -0.24
C TRP A 373 32.03 12.30 -1.38
N VAL A 374 30.79 11.88 -1.64
CA VAL A 374 29.91 12.52 -2.65
C VAL A 374 29.72 14.00 -2.35
N LEU A 375 29.49 14.39 -1.10
CA LEU A 375 29.30 15.79 -0.71
C LEU A 375 30.56 16.63 -0.95
N THR A 376 31.75 16.07 -0.73
CA THR A 376 33.03 16.79 -0.93
C THR A 376 33.52 16.77 -2.38
N ASP A 377 33.19 15.76 -3.18
CA ASP A 377 33.67 15.60 -4.56
C ASP A 377 32.74 16.25 -5.59
N THR A 378 31.45 16.44 -5.24
CA THR A 378 30.44 16.97 -6.16
C THR A 378 30.31 18.49 -6.03
N PRO A 379 30.20 19.24 -7.14
CA PRO A 379 29.87 20.67 -7.09
C PRO A 379 28.60 20.95 -6.29
N LEU A 380 28.64 21.98 -5.44
CA LEU A 380 27.56 22.28 -4.50
C LEU A 380 26.22 22.58 -5.21
N GLU A 381 26.28 23.24 -6.36
CA GLU A 381 25.12 23.51 -7.20
C GLU A 381 24.47 22.24 -7.77
N ASP A 382 25.24 21.18 -8.01
CA ASP A 382 24.70 19.91 -8.51
C ASP A 382 23.97 19.16 -7.38
N ILE A 383 24.49 19.24 -6.14
CA ILE A 383 23.79 18.74 -4.93
C ILE A 383 22.51 19.55 -4.69
N GLN A 384 22.57 20.88 -4.79
CA GLN A 384 21.41 21.76 -4.60
C GLN A 384 20.31 21.47 -5.65
N ARG A 385 20.68 21.25 -6.92
CA ARG A 385 19.73 20.85 -7.99
C ARG A 385 19.05 19.52 -7.71
N LEU A 386 19.79 18.53 -7.21
CA LEU A 386 19.22 17.24 -6.81
C LEU A 386 18.16 17.43 -5.72
N ILE A 387 18.53 18.12 -4.64
CA ILE A 387 17.63 18.36 -3.50
C ILE A 387 16.40 19.16 -3.95
N TRP A 388 16.61 20.21 -4.75
CA TRP A 388 15.55 21.03 -5.32
C TRP A 388 14.60 20.21 -6.18
N TRP A 389 15.11 19.39 -7.09
CA TRP A 389 14.30 18.53 -7.96
C TRP A 389 13.44 17.58 -7.14
N ARG A 390 13.98 16.98 -6.07
CA ARG A 390 13.23 16.06 -5.21
C ARG A 390 12.08 16.72 -4.47
N VAL A 391 12.30 17.94 -3.96
CA VAL A 391 11.23 18.72 -3.34
C VAL A 391 10.18 19.06 -4.40
N VAL A 392 10.57 19.59 -5.55
CA VAL A 392 9.64 19.99 -6.60
C VAL A 392 8.84 18.80 -7.12
N GLU A 393 9.48 17.67 -7.42
CA GLU A 393 8.83 16.44 -7.87
C GLU A 393 7.74 15.97 -6.90
N SER A 394 7.98 16.12 -5.59
CA SER A 394 7.04 15.74 -4.52
C SER A 394 5.82 16.68 -4.43
N LEU A 395 6.00 17.97 -4.75
CA LEU A 395 4.97 18.98 -4.54
C LEU A 395 4.11 19.27 -5.77
N VAL A 396 4.69 19.23 -6.98
CA VAL A 396 4.02 19.70 -8.20
C VAL A 396 2.74 18.93 -8.53
N LEU A 397 2.63 17.66 -8.14
CA LEU A 397 1.42 16.85 -8.33
C LEU A 397 0.21 17.34 -7.55
N HIS A 398 0.44 18.16 -6.52
CA HIS A 398 -0.60 18.77 -5.70
C HIS A 398 -0.90 20.22 -6.11
N THR A 399 -0.44 20.64 -7.29
CA THR A 399 -0.71 21.95 -7.89
C THR A 399 -1.72 21.82 -9.04
N THR A 400 -1.42 22.37 -10.21
CA THR A 400 -2.33 22.48 -11.35
C THR A 400 -2.61 21.13 -12.02
N SER A 401 -3.74 21.04 -12.73
CA SER A 401 -4.05 19.86 -13.56
C SER A 401 -2.97 19.57 -14.59
N LEU A 402 -2.29 20.61 -15.09
CA LEU A 402 -1.18 20.47 -16.04
C LEU A 402 -0.03 19.62 -15.46
N MET A 403 0.33 19.83 -14.20
CA MET A 403 1.40 19.05 -13.54
C MET A 403 1.00 17.58 -13.35
N VAL A 404 -0.26 17.34 -13.00
CA VAL A 404 -0.82 15.97 -12.89
C VAL A 404 -0.80 15.27 -14.26
N ASP A 405 -1.18 15.98 -15.33
CA ASP A 405 -1.17 15.46 -16.70
C ASP A 405 0.25 15.13 -17.16
N MET A 406 1.24 15.99 -16.85
CA MET A 406 2.64 15.75 -17.17
C MET A 406 3.18 14.46 -16.53
N LYS A 407 2.89 14.23 -15.24
CA LYS A 407 3.31 12.99 -14.56
C LYS A 407 2.56 11.77 -15.08
N SER A 408 1.28 11.91 -15.42
CA SER A 408 0.51 10.83 -16.05
C SER A 408 1.12 10.43 -17.39
N SER A 409 1.48 11.41 -18.24
CA SER A 409 2.18 11.14 -19.51
C SER A 409 3.58 10.53 -19.32
N TYR A 410 4.30 10.91 -18.26
CA TYR A 410 5.55 10.26 -17.89
C TYR A 410 5.33 8.76 -17.60
N PHE A 411 4.35 8.39 -16.77
CA PHE A 411 4.05 6.99 -16.48
C PHE A 411 3.56 6.22 -17.72
N GLU A 412 2.68 6.79 -18.54
CA GLU A 412 2.24 6.21 -19.82
C GLU A 412 3.41 5.91 -20.76
N SER A 413 4.43 6.77 -20.78
CA SER A 413 5.61 6.56 -21.62
C SER A 413 6.48 5.38 -21.16
N ILE A 414 6.37 4.96 -19.90
CA ILE A 414 7.09 3.81 -19.33
C ILE A 414 6.22 2.55 -19.40
N ILE A 415 4.92 2.67 -19.12
CA ILE A 415 3.96 1.58 -19.00
C ILE A 415 2.88 1.75 -20.07
N GLN A 416 2.87 0.88 -21.09
CA GLN A 416 1.99 1.02 -22.28
C GLN A 416 0.48 0.90 -21.98
N PHE A 417 0.10 0.29 -20.86
CA PHE A 417 -1.30 0.05 -20.47
C PHE A 417 -1.70 0.91 -19.27
N GLU A 418 -1.19 2.13 -19.18
CA GLU A 418 -1.45 3.01 -18.04
C GLU A 418 -2.83 3.68 -18.13
N ARG A 419 -3.59 3.70 -17.03
CA ARG A 419 -4.88 4.41 -16.99
C ARG A 419 -4.71 5.76 -16.31
N ARG A 420 -5.12 6.82 -16.99
CA ARG A 420 -5.29 8.13 -16.33
C ARG A 420 -6.36 8.06 -15.23
N LEU A 421 -5.98 8.45 -14.02
CA LEU A 421 -6.93 8.65 -12.92
C LEU A 421 -7.78 9.89 -13.19
N THR A 422 -9.07 9.80 -12.90
CA THR A 422 -9.94 10.98 -12.85
C THR A 422 -9.57 11.85 -11.65
N ARG A 423 -9.95 13.15 -11.67
CA ARG A 423 -9.73 14.02 -10.51
C ARG A 423 -10.36 13.47 -9.23
N GLN A 424 -11.55 12.90 -9.37
CA GLN A 424 -12.28 12.24 -8.27
C GLN A 424 -11.44 11.11 -7.65
N GLU A 425 -10.88 10.23 -8.47
CA GLU A 425 -10.05 9.11 -8.01
C GLU A 425 -8.73 9.60 -7.39
N PHE A 426 -8.08 10.59 -8.01
CA PHE A 426 -6.87 11.22 -7.46
C PHE A 426 -7.14 11.81 -6.07
N CYS A 427 -8.17 12.66 -5.93
CA CYS A 427 -8.51 13.31 -4.67
C CYS A 427 -8.98 12.32 -3.61
N THR A 428 -9.72 11.28 -3.99
CA THR A 428 -10.08 10.19 -3.08
C THR A 428 -8.84 9.48 -2.57
N SER A 429 -7.88 9.17 -3.45
CA SER A 429 -6.64 8.47 -3.07
C SER A 429 -5.77 9.33 -2.14
N VAL A 430 -5.57 10.61 -2.46
CA VAL A 430 -4.83 11.55 -1.60
C VAL A 430 -5.47 11.65 -0.22
N THR A 431 -6.79 11.88 -0.18
CA THR A 431 -7.52 12.03 1.09
C THR A 431 -7.50 10.73 1.89
N LYS A 432 -7.64 9.56 1.23
CA LYS A 432 -7.53 8.25 1.86
C LYS A 432 -6.14 8.03 2.44
N SER A 433 -5.08 8.42 1.76
CA SER A 433 -3.71 8.25 2.26
C SER A 433 -3.47 9.04 3.56
N ILE A 434 -3.98 10.28 3.63
CA ILE A 434 -3.79 11.16 4.79
C ILE A 434 -4.78 10.86 5.93
N LEU A 435 -6.06 10.67 5.62
CA LEU A 435 -7.16 10.55 6.60
C LEU A 435 -7.84 9.18 6.55
N LYS A 436 -7.04 8.11 6.42
CA LYS A 436 -7.52 6.73 6.32
C LYS A 436 -8.44 6.30 7.47
N PHE A 437 -8.12 6.64 8.72
CA PHE A 437 -8.88 6.17 9.88
C PHE A 437 -10.22 6.89 10.03
N PRO A 438 -10.34 8.22 9.87
CA PRO A 438 -11.63 8.89 9.82
C PRO A 438 -12.54 8.33 8.73
N ILE A 439 -12.01 8.10 7.53
CA ILE A 439 -12.75 7.48 6.42
C ILE A 439 -13.18 6.05 6.76
N ALA A 440 -12.27 5.24 7.31
CA ALA A 440 -12.55 3.86 7.67
C ALA A 440 -13.57 3.75 8.83
N TYR A 441 -13.57 4.70 9.76
CA TYR A 441 -14.59 4.80 10.81
C TYR A 441 -15.99 5.03 10.21
N GLU A 442 -16.10 5.95 9.26
CA GLU A 442 -17.36 6.20 8.55
C GLU A 442 -17.79 4.98 7.71
N PHE A 443 -16.85 4.22 7.16
CA PHE A 443 -17.15 2.97 6.48
C PHE A 443 -17.64 1.89 7.47
N TYR A 444 -17.00 1.76 8.63
CA TYR A 444 -17.33 0.83 9.70
C TYR A 444 -18.74 1.07 10.25
N THR A 445 -19.10 2.32 10.55
CA THR A 445 -20.42 2.65 11.13
C THR A 445 -21.60 2.34 10.20
N ARG A 446 -21.35 2.15 8.90
CA ARG A 446 -22.36 1.78 7.90
C ARG A 446 -22.58 0.27 7.75
N HIS A 447 -21.66 -0.56 8.25
CA HIS A 447 -21.67 -2.00 8.05
C HIS A 447 -21.52 -2.74 9.39
N ASP A 448 -22.50 -3.57 9.77
CA ASP A 448 -22.34 -4.44 10.93
C ASP A 448 -21.42 -5.62 10.58
N LEU A 449 -20.20 -5.60 11.12
CA LEU A 449 -19.19 -6.62 10.89
C LEU A 449 -19.07 -7.62 12.05
N LYS A 450 -19.91 -7.55 13.09
CA LYS A 450 -19.76 -8.38 14.30
C LYS A 450 -19.75 -9.87 13.99
N ASP A 451 -20.75 -10.35 13.25
CA ASP A 451 -20.87 -11.76 12.88
C ASP A 451 -19.71 -12.21 11.99
N THR A 452 -19.29 -11.36 11.06
CA THR A 452 -18.15 -11.63 10.16
C THR A 452 -16.85 -11.71 10.94
N ILE A 453 -16.59 -10.79 11.87
CA ILE A 453 -15.40 -10.78 12.73
C ILE A 453 -15.35 -12.04 13.58
N ALA A 454 -16.48 -12.46 14.17
CA ALA A 454 -16.55 -13.68 14.97
C ALA A 454 -16.20 -14.93 14.14
N LYS A 455 -16.73 -15.05 12.91
CA LYS A 455 -16.42 -16.17 12.00
C LYS A 455 -14.96 -16.16 11.56
N VAL A 456 -14.40 -15.00 11.22
CA VAL A 456 -12.98 -14.89 10.81
C VAL A 456 -12.06 -15.20 11.99
N PHE A 457 -12.42 -14.80 13.21
CA PHE A 457 -11.67 -15.15 14.42
C PHE A 457 -11.64 -16.67 14.64
N GLU A 458 -12.77 -17.36 14.45
CA GLU A 458 -12.84 -18.82 14.51
C GLU A 458 -11.92 -19.47 13.45
N MET A 459 -11.98 -19.01 12.21
CA MET A 459 -11.10 -19.51 11.13
C MET A 459 -9.61 -19.32 11.45
N VAL A 460 -9.21 -18.16 11.95
CA VAL A 460 -7.81 -17.91 12.33
C VAL A 460 -7.38 -18.80 13.48
N SER A 461 -8.26 -19.01 14.47
CA SER A 461 -7.98 -19.91 15.59
C SER A 461 -7.77 -21.35 15.11
N GLN A 462 -8.59 -21.83 14.17
CA GLN A 462 -8.42 -23.15 13.55
C GLN A 462 -7.08 -23.25 12.79
N LEU A 463 -6.71 -22.21 12.03
CA LEU A 463 -5.42 -22.18 11.32
C LEU A 463 -4.21 -22.17 12.27
N GLN A 464 -4.30 -21.46 13.39
CA GLN A 464 -3.26 -21.48 14.41
C GLN A 464 -3.09 -22.86 15.02
N GLU A 465 -4.19 -23.55 15.32
CA GLU A 465 -4.16 -24.90 15.87
C GLU A 465 -3.54 -25.90 14.89
N GLU A 466 -3.94 -25.86 13.62
CA GLU A 466 -3.33 -26.73 12.60
C GLU A 466 -1.85 -26.43 12.40
N LEU A 467 -1.43 -25.16 12.49
CA LEU A 467 -0.01 -24.82 12.45
C LEU A 467 0.76 -25.39 13.65
N LYS A 468 0.17 -25.39 14.85
CA LYS A 468 0.77 -26.05 16.03
C LYS A 468 0.94 -27.55 15.81
N ASN A 469 -0.06 -28.21 15.23
CA ASN A 469 0.01 -29.63 14.90
C ASN A 469 1.14 -29.90 13.91
N MET A 470 1.20 -29.15 12.81
CA MET A 470 2.26 -29.28 11.80
C MET A 470 3.66 -29.04 12.39
N ILE A 471 3.84 -28.07 13.29
CA ILE A 471 5.12 -27.81 13.97
C ILE A 471 5.51 -29.00 14.85
N SER A 472 4.54 -29.53 15.60
CA SER A 472 4.76 -30.63 16.54
C SER A 472 5.16 -31.92 15.82
N GLU A 473 4.50 -32.21 14.69
CA GLU A 473 4.73 -33.39 13.84
C GLU A 473 5.94 -33.25 12.91
N SER A 474 6.54 -32.06 12.80
CA SER A 474 7.66 -31.81 11.88
C SER A 474 8.91 -32.64 12.24
N ASP A 475 9.42 -33.45 11.30
CA ASP A 475 10.62 -34.25 11.51
C ASP A 475 11.95 -33.50 11.24
N TRP A 476 11.90 -32.35 10.56
CA TRP A 476 13.11 -31.62 10.16
C TRP A 476 13.65 -30.67 11.23
N THR A 477 12.91 -30.47 12.33
CA THR A 477 13.23 -29.50 13.39
C THR A 477 13.41 -30.19 14.73
N ASP A 478 14.43 -29.79 15.50
CA ASP A 478 14.66 -30.28 16.86
C ASP A 478 13.62 -29.75 17.86
N ASN A 479 13.53 -30.40 19.03
CA ASN A 479 12.51 -30.09 20.04
C ASN A 479 12.66 -28.69 20.65
N GLU A 480 13.89 -28.17 20.81
CA GLU A 480 14.12 -26.84 21.39
C GLU A 480 13.60 -25.74 20.45
N THR A 481 13.88 -25.89 19.16
CA THR A 481 13.37 -24.99 18.13
C THR A 481 11.84 -25.09 18.01
N LYS A 482 11.25 -26.29 18.14
CA LYS A 482 9.78 -26.47 18.17
C LYS A 482 9.13 -25.73 19.33
N GLU A 483 9.65 -25.87 20.55
CA GLU A 483 9.12 -25.17 21.73
C GLU A 483 9.19 -23.65 21.56
N THR A 484 10.25 -23.15 20.95
CA THR A 484 10.42 -21.72 20.64
C THR A 484 9.39 -21.25 19.60
N MET A 485 9.17 -22.03 18.52
CA MET A 485 8.18 -21.71 17.50
C MET A 485 6.75 -21.71 18.05
N LEU A 486 6.41 -22.67 18.90
CA LEU A 486 5.11 -22.74 19.58
C LEU A 486 4.91 -21.54 20.51
N SER A 487 5.92 -21.20 21.31
CA SER A 487 5.89 -20.02 22.19
C SER A 487 5.68 -18.72 21.39
N LYS A 488 6.31 -18.60 20.22
CA LYS A 488 6.10 -17.46 19.32
C LYS A 488 4.68 -17.45 18.75
N LEU A 489 4.16 -18.60 18.34
CA LEU A 489 2.81 -18.74 17.80
C LEU A 489 1.74 -18.37 18.84
N ASP A 490 1.92 -18.77 20.10
CA ASP A 490 1.07 -18.39 21.24
C ASP A 490 1.14 -16.89 21.56
N ALA A 491 2.28 -16.25 21.29
CA ALA A 491 2.48 -14.82 21.50
C ALA A 491 1.97 -13.93 20.34
N LEU A 492 1.51 -14.51 19.23
CA LEU A 492 1.03 -13.73 18.08
C LEU A 492 -0.21 -12.91 18.46
N ARG A 493 -0.16 -11.62 18.12
CA ARG A 493 -1.29 -10.70 18.28
C ARG A 493 -2.04 -10.59 16.97
N ILE A 494 -3.32 -10.95 16.97
CA ILE A 494 -4.17 -10.94 15.78
C ILE A 494 -5.07 -9.71 15.80
N GLY A 495 -5.05 -8.93 14.71
CA GLY A 495 -6.01 -7.86 14.45
C GLY A 495 -7.01 -8.28 13.37
N ILE A 496 -8.31 -8.22 13.66
CA ILE A 496 -9.39 -8.58 12.73
C ILE A 496 -10.39 -7.43 12.65
N GLY A 497 -10.75 -7.02 11.44
CA GLY A 497 -11.74 -5.97 11.20
C GLY A 497 -11.15 -4.58 11.36
N TYR A 498 -11.44 -3.91 12.48
CA TYR A 498 -11.16 -2.49 12.71
C TYR A 498 -10.37 -2.26 14.01
N PRO A 499 -9.60 -1.15 14.12
CA PRO A 499 -8.87 -0.82 15.34
C PRO A 499 -9.83 -0.42 16.46
N LYS A 500 -9.45 -0.69 17.71
CA LYS A 500 -10.33 -0.47 18.88
C LYS A 500 -10.69 1.00 19.08
N ILE A 501 -9.84 1.91 18.62
CA ILE A 501 -10.10 3.36 18.67
C ILE A 501 -11.43 3.76 18.01
N PHE A 502 -11.98 2.95 17.10
CA PHE A 502 -13.29 3.20 16.46
C PHE A 502 -14.46 3.02 17.42
N GLU A 503 -14.30 2.24 18.50
CA GLU A 503 -15.30 2.11 19.56
C GLU A 503 -15.32 3.33 20.49
N THR A 504 -14.30 4.19 20.39
CA THR A 504 -14.13 5.43 21.17
C THR A 504 -13.96 6.65 20.26
N PRO A 505 -15.05 7.14 19.62
CA PRO A 505 -14.97 8.14 18.55
C PRO A 505 -14.27 9.45 18.95
N TYR A 506 -14.40 9.87 20.22
CA TYR A 506 -13.70 11.05 20.76
C TYR A 506 -12.16 10.92 20.73
N LEU A 507 -11.62 9.72 21.00
CA LEU A 507 -10.17 9.48 20.94
C LEU A 507 -9.66 9.53 19.51
N LEU A 508 -10.47 9.12 18.53
CA LEU A 508 -10.13 9.27 17.12
C LEU A 508 -10.04 10.76 16.73
N ASP A 509 -10.99 11.59 17.17
CA ASP A 509 -10.94 13.04 16.92
C ASP A 509 -9.76 13.71 17.64
N GLN A 510 -9.42 13.26 18.85
CA GLN A 510 -8.24 13.72 19.56
C GLN A 510 -6.95 13.34 18.82
N LYS A 511 -6.87 12.12 18.28
CA LYS A 511 -5.72 11.67 17.48
C LYS A 511 -5.49 12.55 16.26
N TYR A 512 -6.56 13.00 15.61
CA TYR A 512 -6.50 13.88 14.44
C TYR A 512 -6.69 15.37 14.77
N SER A 513 -6.46 15.78 16.03
CA SER A 513 -6.75 17.16 16.46
C SER A 513 -5.89 18.21 15.76
N TYR A 514 -4.69 17.81 15.30
CA TYR A 514 -3.71 18.61 14.58
C TYR A 514 -4.11 18.89 13.12
N VAL A 515 -5.08 18.13 12.57
CA VAL A 515 -5.54 18.32 11.19
C VAL A 515 -6.47 19.52 11.11
N ASN A 516 -6.08 20.51 10.31
CA ASN A 516 -6.88 21.68 10.02
C ASN A 516 -6.80 21.99 8.52
N ILE A 517 -7.88 21.75 7.80
CA ILE A 517 -7.93 21.96 6.36
C ILE A 517 -8.37 23.39 6.04
N MET A 518 -7.50 24.11 5.34
CA MET A 518 -7.77 25.41 4.78
C MET A 518 -8.30 25.21 3.36
N VAL A 519 -9.60 25.41 3.17
CA VAL A 519 -10.31 25.03 1.92
C VAL A 519 -9.67 25.63 0.66
N PHE A 520 -9.15 26.86 0.76
CA PHE A 520 -8.54 27.58 -0.37
C PHE A 520 -7.01 27.38 -0.49
N GLU A 521 -6.40 26.63 0.42
CA GLU A 521 -4.95 26.41 0.48
C GLU A 521 -4.66 24.90 0.56
N TYR A 522 -4.99 24.19 -0.52
CA TYR A 522 -4.88 22.73 -0.60
C TYR A 522 -3.48 22.20 -0.27
N LEU A 523 -2.46 22.65 -1.00
CA LEU A 523 -1.08 22.20 -0.79
C LEU A 523 -0.57 22.58 0.60
N GLN A 524 -0.86 23.81 1.06
CA GLN A 524 -0.46 24.25 2.39
C GLN A 524 -1.09 23.40 3.50
N SER A 525 -2.36 23.00 3.34
CA SER A 525 -3.04 22.11 4.28
C SER A 525 -2.32 20.77 4.39
N ILE A 526 -1.89 20.18 3.26
CA ILE A 526 -1.13 18.93 3.26
C ILE A 526 0.25 19.11 3.93
N LEU A 527 0.95 20.20 3.62
CA LEU A 527 2.26 20.50 4.24
C LEU A 527 2.17 20.69 5.76
N ASN A 528 1.11 21.35 6.24
CA ASN A 528 0.87 21.52 7.67
C ASN A 528 0.61 20.18 8.36
N ILE A 529 -0.16 19.29 7.72
CA ILE A 529 -0.38 17.93 8.23
C ILE A 529 0.94 17.17 8.30
N LYS A 530 1.78 17.21 7.25
CA LYS A 530 3.09 16.55 7.23
C LYS A 530 4.02 17.07 8.32
N THR A 531 4.07 18.38 8.49
CA THR A 531 4.83 19.01 9.58
C THR A 531 4.38 18.49 10.96
N ALA A 532 3.07 18.37 11.19
CA ALA A 532 2.56 17.85 12.44
C ALA A 532 2.84 16.34 12.62
N GLU A 533 2.71 15.53 11.56
CA GLU A 533 3.02 14.09 11.57
C GLU A 533 4.49 13.85 11.96
N VAL A 534 5.43 14.59 11.36
CA VAL A 534 6.85 14.49 11.70
C VAL A 534 7.10 14.95 13.15
N GLY A 535 6.40 15.99 13.61
CA GLY A 535 6.47 16.45 14.99
C GLY A 535 6.04 15.38 16.00
N GLN A 536 4.95 14.66 15.72
CA GLN A 536 4.49 13.55 16.54
C GLN A 536 5.47 12.38 16.55
N ILE A 537 6.09 12.07 15.41
CA ILE A 537 7.14 11.02 15.34
C ILE A 537 8.34 11.43 16.20
N LEU A 538 8.75 12.69 16.18
CA LEU A 538 9.82 13.20 17.03
C LEU A 538 9.49 13.03 18.52
N GLU A 539 8.26 13.33 18.93
CA GLU A 539 7.81 13.16 20.33
C GLU A 539 7.89 11.71 20.83
N GLN A 540 7.98 10.73 19.93
CA GLN A 540 8.19 9.33 20.30
C GLN A 540 9.63 9.06 20.72
N LEU A 541 10.62 9.88 20.35
CA LEU A 541 12.03 9.65 20.67
C LEU A 541 12.27 9.55 22.18
N GLY A 542 13.11 8.59 22.59
CA GLY A 542 13.37 8.28 24.00
C GLY A 542 12.18 7.69 24.77
N GLN A 543 11.04 7.38 24.13
CA GLN A 543 9.89 6.77 24.80
C GLN A 543 9.98 5.23 24.81
N PRO A 544 9.35 4.55 25.79
CA PRO A 544 9.21 3.09 25.80
C PRO A 544 8.22 2.59 24.74
N VAL A 545 8.50 1.41 24.17
CA VAL A 545 7.69 0.75 23.12
C VAL A 545 6.21 0.60 23.46
N ALA A 546 5.89 0.38 24.73
CA ALA A 546 4.52 0.17 25.20
C ALA A 546 3.59 1.34 24.81
N LYS A 547 4.12 2.57 24.81
CA LYS A 547 3.37 3.80 24.48
C LYS A 547 3.04 3.88 22.98
N ILE A 548 3.94 3.38 22.12
CA ILE A 548 3.78 3.35 20.64
C ILE A 548 2.81 2.25 20.21
N SER A 549 2.83 1.11 20.91
CA SER A 549 1.93 -0.01 20.62
C SER A 549 0.47 0.30 20.95
N ALA A 550 0.20 1.16 21.94
CA ALA A 550 -1.13 1.61 22.31
C ALA A 550 -1.75 2.59 21.30
N GLU A 551 -0.93 3.31 20.52
CA GLU A 551 -1.38 4.22 19.46
C GLU A 551 -1.61 3.52 18.10
N LYS A 552 -1.00 2.34 17.91
CA LYS A 552 -1.13 1.47 16.74
C LYS A 552 -2.29 0.45 16.84
N GLN A 553 -2.81 0.20 18.05
CA GLN A 553 -4.00 -0.63 18.32
C GLN A 553 -5.26 0.23 18.41
#